data_AF-A0A7K3EL69-F1
#
_entry.id   AF-A0A7K3EL69-F1
#
_cell.length_a   1.000
_cell.length_b   1.000
_cell.length_c   1.000
_cell.angle_alpha   90.00
_cell.angle_beta   90.00
_cell.angle_gamma   90.00
#
_symmetry.space_group_name_H-M   'P 1'
#
loop_
_entity.id
_entity.type
_entity.pdbx_description
1 polymer ?
#
loop_
_entity_poly.entity_id
_entity_poly.type
_entity_poly.pdbx_seq_one_letter_code
_entity_poly.pdbx_strand_id
1 'polypeptide(L)' 'FDYGPLIASHRASGAALTIAYQRIEQRWVHLFGMVDFDADNRLTQFVEKPEQPTSDLVFAAFCVFDAEVLHRHLEQLEGT' A
#
# COMPACT_ATOMS: atom_id res chain seq x y z
N PHE A 1 -8.60 -8.03 -15.21
CA PHE A 1 -8.52 -7.96 -13.74
C PHE A 1 -9.68 -7.12 -13.25
N ASP A 2 -10.33 -7.53 -12.15
CA ASP A 2 -11.45 -6.81 -11.55
C ASP A 2 -10.96 -6.05 -10.30
N TYR A 3 -11.02 -4.72 -10.36
CA TYR A 3 -10.65 -3.84 -9.25
C TYR A 3 -11.85 -3.44 -8.39
N GLY A 4 -13.06 -3.90 -8.74
CA GLY A 4 -14.30 -3.60 -8.01
C GLY A 4 -14.20 -3.86 -6.51
N PRO A 5 -13.68 -5.01 -6.06
CA PRO A 5 -13.49 -5.29 -4.63
C PRO A 5 -12.53 -4.31 -3.93
N LEU A 6 -11.43 -3.93 -4.59
CA LEU A 6 -10.46 -2.98 -4.03
C LEU A 6 -11.08 -1.59 -3.86
N ILE A 7 -11.83 -1.13 -4.86
CA ILE A 7 -12.54 0.16 -4.83
C ILE A 7 -13.65 0.14 -3.77
N ALA A 8 -14.40 -0.96 -3.65
CA ALA A 8 -15.44 -1.10 -2.65
C ALA A 8 -14.86 -1.06 -1.22
N SER A 9 -13.75 -1.76 -0.98
CA SER A 9 -13.02 -1.73 0.30
C SER A 9 -12.50 -0.33 0.63
N HIS A 10 -11.92 0.36 -0.34
CA HIS A 10 -11.45 1.74 -0.19
C HIS A 10 -12.60 2.67 0.25
N ARG A 11 -13.75 2.61 -0.45
CA ARG A 11 -14.94 3.40 -0.10
C ARG A 11 -15.49 3.07 1.29
N ALA A 12 -15.52 1.79 1.66
CA ALA A 12 -16.04 1.36 2.96
C ALA A 12 -15.14 1.76 4.13
N SER A 13 -13.82 1.74 3.93
CA SER A 13 -12.84 2.12 4.95
C SER A 13 -12.71 3.64 5.13
N GLY A 14 -13.06 4.43 4.11
CA GLY A 14 -12.81 5.87 4.10
C GLY A 14 -11.31 6.21 4.14
N ALA A 15 -10.45 5.27 3.75
CA ALA A 15 -9.01 5.46 3.76
C ALA A 15 -8.58 6.48 2.69
N ALA A 16 -7.57 7.29 2.98
CA ALA A 16 -6.96 8.18 1.97
C ALA A 16 -6.21 7.38 0.88
N LEU A 17 -5.70 6.21 1.23
CA LEU A 17 -4.96 5.30 0.36
C LEU A 17 -5.28 3.86 0.76
N THR A 18 -5.61 3.03 -0.22
CA THR A 18 -5.71 1.58 -0.07
C THR A 18 -4.75 0.90 -1.03
N ILE A 19 -3.90 0.03 -0.52
CA ILE A 19 -2.93 -0.72 -1.32
C ILE A 19 -3.38 -2.18 -1.47
N ALA A 20 -3.13 -2.76 -2.65
CA ALA A 20 -3.16 -4.19 -2.82
C ALA A 20 -1.82 -4.78 -2.39
N TYR A 21 -1.87 -5.88 -1.65
CA TYR A 21 -0.70 -6.62 -1.22
C TYR A 21 -0.89 -8.11 -1.51
N GLN A 22 0.21 -8.84 -1.51
CA GLN A 22 0.22 -10.29 -1.66
C GLN A 22 1.24 -10.89 -0.70
N ARG A 23 0.95 -12.10 -0.22
CA ARG A 23 1.91 -12.90 0.52
C ARG A 23 2.81 -13.65 -0.45
N ILE A 24 4.12 -13.58 -0.24
CA ILE A 24 5.12 -14.32 -1.02
C ILE A 24 6.08 -15.05 -0.09
N GLU A 25 6.93 -15.91 -0.64
CA GLU A 25 7.98 -16.51 0.18
C GLU A 25 8.98 -15.45 0.66
N GLN A 26 9.31 -15.48 1.95
CA GLN A 26 10.15 -14.46 2.60
C GLN A 26 11.50 -14.23 1.91
N ARG A 27 12.10 -15.29 1.33
CA ARG A 27 13.37 -15.21 0.57
C ARG A 27 13.30 -14.26 -0.63
N TRP A 28 12.11 -13.94 -1.15
CA TRP A 28 11.92 -13.04 -2.28
C TRP A 28 11.51 -11.62 -1.88
N VAL A 29 11.16 -11.37 -0.61
CA VAL A 29 10.63 -10.08 -0.14
C VAL A 29 11.59 -8.92 -0.36
N HIS A 30 12.90 -9.16 -0.24
CA HIS A 30 13.94 -8.15 -0.49
C HIS A 30 13.94 -7.57 -1.92
N LEU A 31 13.20 -8.17 -2.86
CA LEU A 31 13.05 -7.67 -4.23
C LEU A 31 11.91 -6.67 -4.39
N PHE A 32 11.05 -6.50 -3.38
CA PHE A 32 9.81 -5.74 -3.44
C PHE A 32 9.64 -4.77 -2.26
N GLY A 33 8.61 -3.92 -2.34
CA GLY A 33 8.15 -3.12 -1.21
C GLY A 33 7.41 -3.99 -0.19
N MET A 34 8.04 -4.23 0.97
CA MET A 34 7.44 -4.95 2.08
C MET A 34 6.45 -4.06 2.82
N VAL A 35 5.32 -4.64 3.23
CA VAL A 35 4.27 -3.92 3.94
C VAL A 35 3.90 -4.62 5.25
N ASP A 36 3.45 -3.83 6.22
CA ASP A 36 2.97 -4.32 7.51
C ASP A 36 1.67 -3.61 7.92
N PHE A 37 0.80 -4.31 8.62
CA PHE A 37 -0.52 -3.84 9.00
C PHE A 37 -0.78 -4.08 10.49
N ASP A 38 -1.52 -3.17 11.13
CA ASP A 38 -2.03 -3.39 12.48
C ASP A 38 -3.25 -4.32 12.52
N ALA A 39 -3.79 -4.56 13.72
CA ALA A 39 -4.97 -5.40 13.93
C ALA A 39 -6.25 -4.85 13.27
N ASP A 40 -6.30 -3.55 12.97
CA ASP A 40 -7.40 -2.88 12.25
C ASP A 40 -7.15 -2.81 10.74
N ASN A 41 -6.14 -3.52 10.24
CA ASN A 41 -5.74 -3.56 8.83
C ASN A 41 -5.32 -2.18 8.28
N ARG A 42 -4.75 -1.32 9.13
CA ARG A 42 -4.11 -0.07 8.70
C ARG A 42 -2.64 -0.30 8.41
N LEU A 43 -2.16 0.25 7.30
CA LEU A 43 -0.76 0.18 6.89
C LEU A 43 0.11 0.91 7.92
N THR A 44 1.01 0.20 8.60
CA THR A 44 1.92 0.78 9.60
C THR A 44 3.31 1.01 9.03
N GLN A 45 3.75 0.19 8.07
CA GLN A 45 5.07 0.28 7.45
C GLN A 45 5.02 -0.04 5.97
N PHE A 46 5.85 0.68 5.21
CA PHE A 46 6.19 0.39 3.84
C PHE A 46 7.70 0.52 3.70
N VAL A 47 8.39 -0.58 3.42
CA VAL A 47 9.86 -0.63 3.29
C VAL A 47 10.22 -1.16 1.92
N GLU A 48 10.80 -0.32 1.07
CA GLU A 48 11.27 -0.72 -0.25
C GLU A 48 12.53 -1.57 -0.13
N LYS A 49 12.49 -2.81 -0.65
CA LYS A 49 13.63 -3.74 -0.73
C LYS A 49 14.35 -3.91 0.63
N PRO A 50 13.67 -4.45 1.65
CA PRO A 50 14.26 -4.59 2.97
C PRO A 50 15.45 -5.56 2.96
N GLU A 51 16.56 -5.17 3.60
CA GLU A 51 17.71 -6.07 3.82
C GLU A 51 17.33 -7.24 4.76
N GLN A 52 16.48 -6.97 5.76
CA GLN A 52 15.97 -7.96 6.72
C GLN A 52 14.44 -7.92 6.74
N PRO A 53 13.75 -8.78 5.97
CA PRO A 53 12.29 -8.78 5.90
C PRO A 53 11.64 -9.18 7.23
N THR A 54 10.78 -8.31 7.77
CA THR A 54 9.99 -8.56 8.99
C THR A 54 8.58 -9.09 8.70
N SER A 55 8.14 -9.03 7.44
CA SER A 55 6.83 -9.45 6.95
C SER A 55 6.99 -10.21 5.63
N ASP A 56 6.04 -11.09 5.34
CA ASP A 56 5.95 -11.84 4.07
C ASP A 56 4.97 -11.19 3.08
N LEU A 57 4.41 -10.03 3.44
CA LEU A 57 3.50 -9.24 2.61
C LEU A 57 4.27 -8.22 1.78
N VAL A 58 3.98 -8.18 0.49
CA VAL A 58 4.57 -7.22 -0.45
C VAL A 58 3.51 -6.44 -1.19
N PHE A 59 3.81 -5.19 -1.49
CA PHE A 59 2.99 -4.32 -2.31
C PHE A 59 2.87 -4.87 -3.74
N ALA A 60 1.63 -5.06 -4.20
CA ALA A 60 1.35 -5.65 -5.50
C ALA A 60 1.33 -4.62 -6.64
N ALA A 61 1.85 -3.41 -6.41
CA ALA A 61 1.87 -2.29 -7.38
C ALA A 61 0.48 -1.74 -7.78
N PHE A 62 -0.58 -2.09 -7.07
CA PHE A 62 -1.92 -1.50 -7.27
C PHE A 62 -2.36 -0.76 -6.01
N CYS A 63 -2.86 0.45 -6.18
CA CYS A 63 -3.42 1.23 -5.10
C CYS A 63 -4.58 2.10 -5.58
N VAL A 64 -5.41 2.52 -4.64
CA VAL A 64 -6.51 3.46 -4.84
C VAL A 64 -6.34 4.59 -3.86
N PHE A 65 -6.33 5.80 -4.38
CA PHE A 65 -6.29 7.02 -3.58
C PHE A 65 -7.66 7.68 -3.56
N ASP A 66 -7.93 8.38 -2.47
CA ASP A 66 -8.86 9.50 -2.53
C ASP A 66 -8.26 10.58 -3.44
N ALA A 67 -9.04 11.03 -4.42
CA ALA A 67 -8.55 11.95 -5.45
C ALA A 67 -8.16 13.31 -4.87
N GLU A 68 -8.92 13.83 -3.89
CA GLU A 68 -8.63 15.11 -3.26
C GLU A 68 -7.33 15.03 -2.47
N VAL A 69 -7.14 13.95 -1.70
CA VAL A 69 -5.92 13.73 -0.93
C VAL A 69 -4.70 13.58 -1.84
N LEU A 70 -4.81 12.84 -2.94
CA LEU A 70 -3.73 12.70 -3.91
C LEU A 70 -3.34 14.05 -4.52
N HIS A 71 -4.32 14.81 -5.01
CA HIS A 71 -4.05 16.13 -5.60
C HIS A 71 -3.34 17.06 -4.62
N ARG A 72 -3.82 17.13 -3.38
CA ARG A 72 -3.19 17.94 -2.32
C ARG A 72 -1.72 17.58 -2.10
N HIS A 73 -1.39 16.29 -2.09
CA HIS A 73 -0.01 15.85 -1.91
C HIS A 73 0.86 16.10 -3.14
N LEU A 74 0.33 15.97 -4.35
CA LEU A 74 1.07 16.29 -5.58
C LEU A 74 1.42 17.78 -5.65
N GLU A 75 0.48 18.67 -5.34
CA GLU A 75 0.74 20.12 -5.30
C GLU A 75 1.84 20.49 -4.28
N GLN A 76 1.88 19.81 -3.13
CA GLN A 76 2.92 20.01 -2.13
C GLN A 76 4.31 19.56 -2.61
N LEU A 77 4.38 18.50 -3.42
CA LEU A 77 5.62 17.97 -3.98
C LEU A 77 6.15 18.81 -5.15
N GLU A 78 5.26 19.43 -5.93
CA GLU A 78 5.66 20.36 -7.00
C GLU A 78 6.16 21.70 -6.45
N GLY A 79 5.78 22.06 -5.22
CA GLY A 79 6.21 23.27 -4.53
C GLY A 79 7.56 23.17 -3.79
N THR A 80 8.28 22.05 -3.91
CA THR A 80 9.64 21.83 -3.40
C THR A 80 10.67 21.76 -4.51
#